data_AF-A0A0C3ATT7-F1
#
_entry.id   AF-A0A0C3ATT7-F1
#
_cell.length_a   1.000
_cell.length_b   1.000
_cell.length_c   1.000
_cell.angle_alpha   90.00
_cell.angle_beta   90.00
_cell.angle_gamma   90.00
#
_symmetry.space_group_name_H-M   'P 1'
#
loop_
_entity.id
_entity.type
_entity.pdbx_description
1 polymer ?
#
loop_
_entity_poly.entity_id
_entity_poly.type
_entity_poly.pdbx_seq_one_letter_code
_entity_poly.pdbx_strand_id
1 'polypeptide(L)'
;MKTGNGTTNLQKTALACNALRGVAAPATVATLTSYMPAAHCTVIAMRSATSNRPFNAVTDKYYKMEVEMLRPGTIIPHPTTVSQDIKHLYVELSKTVRQYFKVSINISPTFLFI
;
A
#
# COMPACT_ATOMS: atom_id res chain seq x y z
N MET A 1 0.37 -22.60 -31.32
CA MET A 1 1.77 -22.29 -30.94
C MET A 1 1.81 -22.07 -29.43
N LYS A 2 2.40 -22.99 -28.64
CA LYS A 2 2.50 -22.85 -27.17
C LYS A 2 3.80 -22.10 -26.86
N THR A 3 3.72 -20.84 -26.43
CA THR A 3 4.87 -20.16 -25.86
C THR A 3 5.09 -20.68 -24.45
N GLY A 4 6.25 -21.31 -24.20
CA GLY A 4 6.65 -21.67 -22.85
C GLY A 4 6.85 -20.38 -22.05
N ASN A 5 6.23 -20.29 -20.87
CA ASN A 5 6.39 -19.13 -20.00
C ASN A 5 7.86 -19.06 -19.54
N GLY A 6 8.70 -18.28 -20.24
CA GLY A 6 10.15 -18.17 -19.98
C GLY A 6 10.51 -17.49 -18.65
N THR A 7 9.51 -17.12 -17.85
CA THR A 7 9.68 -16.38 -16.59
C THR A 7 9.80 -17.28 -15.36
N THR A 8 9.74 -18.61 -15.52
CA THR A 8 9.74 -19.58 -14.41
C THR A 8 10.93 -19.42 -13.46
N ASN A 9 12.12 -19.12 -13.98
CA ASN A 9 13.30 -18.91 -13.14
C ASN A 9 13.20 -17.62 -12.32
N LEU A 10 12.73 -16.53 -12.92
CA LEU A 10 12.51 -15.26 -12.22
C LEU A 10 11.44 -15.38 -11.13
N GLN A 11 10.35 -16.10 -11.42
CA GLN A 11 9.30 -16.38 -10.45
C GLN A 11 9.82 -17.19 -9.26
N LYS A 12 10.61 -18.25 -9.52
CA LYS A 12 11.22 -19.06 -8.46
C LYS A 12 12.17 -18.24 -7.59
N THR A 13 13.02 -17.41 -8.18
CA THR A 13 13.95 -16.55 -7.43
C THR A 13 13.19 -15.51 -6.60
N ALA A 14 12.13 -14.91 -7.13
CA ALA A 14 11.28 -13.98 -6.38
C ALA A 14 10.58 -14.66 -5.20
N LEU A 15 10.07 -15.87 -5.38
CA LEU A 15 9.45 -16.66 -4.30
C LEU A 15 10.48 -17.04 -3.23
N ALA A 16 11.69 -17.46 -3.61
CA ALA A 16 12.77 -17.75 -2.68
C ALA A 16 13.18 -16.52 -1.87
N CYS A 17 13.32 -15.36 -2.51
CA CYS A 17 13.58 -14.09 -1.83
C CYS A 17 12.46 -13.73 -0.84
N ASN A 18 11.19 -13.93 -1.21
CA ASN A 18 10.06 -13.66 -0.32
C ASN A 18 10.06 -14.58 0.91
N ALA A 19 10.40 -15.87 0.73
CA ALA A 19 10.55 -16.82 1.83
C ALA A 19 11.68 -16.42 2.80
N LEU A 20 12.86 -16.04 2.26
CA LEU A 20 14.00 -15.55 3.06
C LEU A 20 13.66 -14.28 3.85
N ARG A 21 12.78 -13.44 3.32
CA ARG A 21 12.34 -12.19 3.96
C ARG A 21 11.24 -12.42 5.01
N GLY A 22 10.73 -13.63 5.18
CA GLY A 22 9.59 -13.92 6.06
C GLY A 22 8.30 -13.21 5.64
N VAL A 23 8.15 -12.87 4.35
CA VAL A 23 6.95 -12.22 3.83
C VAL A 23 5.86 -13.29 3.69
N ALA A 24 4.83 -13.22 4.52
CA ALA A 24 3.63 -14.03 4.33
C ALA A 24 3.05 -13.76 2.94
N ALA A 25 2.48 -14.80 2.30
CA ALA A 25 1.79 -14.67 1.01
C ALA A 25 0.83 -13.47 1.07
N PRO A 26 0.67 -12.70 -0.04
CA PRO A 26 -0.15 -11.50 -0.03
C PRO A 26 -1.51 -11.85 0.57
N ALA A 27 -1.83 -11.22 1.71
CA ALA A 27 -3.09 -11.43 2.38
C ALA A 27 -4.19 -11.20 1.34
N THR A 28 -5.06 -12.18 1.17
CA THR A 28 -6.26 -12.06 0.37
C THR A 28 -6.93 -10.78 0.85
N VAL A 29 -7.08 -9.79 -0.05
CA VAL A 29 -7.71 -8.53 0.29
C VAL A 29 -9.10 -8.90 0.79
N ALA A 30 -9.30 -8.84 2.11
CA ALA A 30 -10.59 -9.11 2.70
C ALA A 30 -11.54 -8.13 2.04
N THR A 31 -12.50 -8.65 1.28
CA THR A 31 -13.59 -7.85 0.74
C THR A 31 -14.30 -7.26 1.94
N LEU A 32 -14.08 -5.97 2.21
CA LEU A 32 -14.80 -5.22 3.24
C LEU A 32 -16.27 -5.22 2.84
N THR A 33 -17.03 -6.17 3.38
CA THR A 33 -18.47 -6.33 3.11
C THR A 33 -19.31 -5.31 3.87
N SER A 34 -18.70 -4.55 4.80
CA SER A 34 -19.37 -3.51 5.59
C SER A 34 -18.48 -2.26 5.72
N TYR A 35 -19.14 -1.10 5.77
CA TYR A 35 -18.46 0.17 5.99
C TYR A 35 -17.84 0.22 7.39
N MET A 36 -16.57 0.65 7.45
CA MET A 36 -15.88 0.99 8.68
C MET A 36 -15.28 2.40 8.56
N PRO A 37 -15.50 3.32 9.52
CA PRO A 37 -14.93 4.67 9.45
C PRO A 37 -13.41 4.70 9.26
N ALA A 38 -12.69 3.85 10.00
CA ALA A 38 -11.24 3.74 9.88
C ALA A 38 -10.79 3.25 8.49
N ALA A 39 -11.53 2.32 7.89
CA ALA A 39 -11.25 1.85 6.54
C ALA A 39 -11.52 2.95 5.51
N HIS A 40 -12.58 3.73 5.69
CA HIS A 40 -12.88 4.88 4.85
C HIS A 40 -11.76 5.94 4.91
N CYS A 41 -11.30 6.31 6.12
CA CYS A 41 -10.15 7.21 6.30
C CYS A 41 -8.89 6.67 5.61
N THR A 42 -8.62 5.37 5.73
CA THR A 42 -7.47 4.72 5.09
C THR A 42 -7.55 4.79 3.56
N VAL A 43 -8.72 4.56 2.97
CA VAL A 43 -8.93 4.67 1.51
C VAL A 43 -8.70 6.11 1.04
N ILE A 44 -9.17 7.10 1.79
CA ILE A 44 -8.94 8.52 1.49
C ILE A 44 -7.44 8.84 1.53
N ALA A 45 -6.75 8.43 2.60
CA ALA A 45 -5.31 8.61 2.77
C ALA A 45 -4.53 8.00 1.59
N MET A 46 -4.87 6.76 1.20
CA MET A 46 -4.27 6.09 0.05
C MET A 46 -4.58 6.79 -1.28
N ARG A 47 -5.80 7.31 -1.46
CA ARG A 47 -6.17 8.10 -2.65
C ARG A 47 -5.33 9.37 -2.75
N SER A 48 -5.08 10.05 -1.64
CA SER A 48 -4.18 11.20 -1.56
C SER A 48 -2.74 10.83 -1.91
N ALA A 49 -2.21 9.76 -1.32
CA ALA A 49 -0.84 9.31 -1.55
C ALA A 49 -0.59 8.86 -3.01
N THR A 50 -1.51 8.10 -3.59
CA THR A 50 -1.34 7.51 -4.94
C THR A 50 -1.57 8.52 -6.08
N SER A 51 -2.52 9.43 -5.91
CA SER A 51 -2.91 10.39 -6.96
C SER A 51 -2.32 11.79 -6.73
N ASN A 52 -1.44 11.96 -5.75
CA ASN A 52 -0.87 13.24 -5.32
C ASN A 52 -1.94 14.31 -5.05
N ARG A 53 -3.06 13.91 -4.41
CA ARG A 53 -4.18 14.82 -4.13
C ARG A 53 -3.98 15.52 -2.79
N PRO A 54 -4.24 16.84 -2.69
CA PRO A 54 -4.14 17.57 -1.43
C PRO A 54 -5.15 17.03 -0.42
N PHE A 55 -4.81 17.06 0.88
CA PHE A 55 -5.70 16.58 1.94
C PHE A 55 -7.00 17.38 2.03
N ASN A 56 -6.97 18.65 1.61
CA ASN A 56 -8.16 19.49 1.52
C ASN A 56 -9.19 19.01 0.49
N ALA A 57 -8.86 18.03 -0.37
CA ALA A 57 -9.81 17.41 -1.29
C ALA A 57 -11.04 16.81 -0.58
N VAL A 58 -10.92 16.41 0.69
CA VAL A 58 -12.07 15.93 1.49
C VAL A 58 -13.08 17.02 1.82
N THR A 59 -12.67 18.29 1.72
CA THR A 59 -13.56 19.44 1.96
C THR A 59 -14.29 19.91 0.71
N ASP A 60 -13.90 19.38 -0.47
CA ASP A 60 -14.50 19.73 -1.75
C ASP A 60 -16.00 19.42 -1.79
N LYS A 61 -16.76 20.31 -2.42
CA LYS A 61 -18.22 20.21 -2.50
C LYS A 61 -18.66 18.94 -3.23
N TYR A 62 -18.01 18.61 -4.34
CA TYR A 62 -18.38 17.45 -5.16
C TYR A 62 -17.97 16.15 -4.51
N TYR A 63 -16.85 16.13 -3.79
CA TYR A 63 -16.47 14.99 -2.96
C TYR A 63 -17.50 14.72 -1.85
N LYS A 64 -17.95 15.76 -1.13
CA LYS A 64 -19.01 15.61 -0.12
C LYS A 64 -20.31 15.08 -0.73
N MET A 65 -20.67 15.60 -1.91
CA MET A 65 -21.86 15.14 -2.64
C MET A 65 -21.73 13.68 -3.08
N GLU A 66 -20.56 13.26 -3.57
CA GLU A 66 -20.26 11.85 -3.90
C GLU A 66 -20.46 10.94 -2.69
N VAL A 67 -19.88 11.32 -1.54
CA VAL A 67 -19.99 10.53 -0.30
C VAL A 67 -21.45 10.45 0.18
N GLU A 68 -22.20 11.55 0.13
CA GLU A 68 -23.60 11.59 0.55
C GLU A 68 -24.49 10.75 -0.40
N MET A 69 -24.25 10.80 -1.71
CA MET A 69 -25.00 10.00 -2.70
C MET A 69 -24.74 8.49 -2.54
N LEU A 70 -23.51 8.10 -2.20
CA LEU A 70 -23.14 6.70 -2.02
C LEU A 70 -23.56 6.15 -0.65
N ARG A 71 -23.46 6.96 0.40
CA ARG A 71 -23.78 6.56 1.77
C ARG A 71 -24.15 7.77 2.64
N PRO A 72 -25.45 8.11 2.72
CA PRO A 72 -25.93 9.26 3.47
C PRO A 72 -25.48 9.26 4.94
N GLY A 73 -25.18 10.44 5.48
CA GLY A 73 -24.77 10.62 6.87
C GLY A 73 -23.36 10.10 7.19
N THR A 74 -22.54 9.84 6.17
CA THR A 74 -21.13 9.46 6.38
C THR A 74 -20.32 10.65 6.87
N ILE A 75 -19.66 10.49 8.00
CA ILE A 75 -18.76 11.52 8.55
C ILE A 75 -17.45 11.50 7.77
N ILE A 76 -17.17 12.60 7.07
CA ILE A 76 -15.93 12.79 6.33
C ILE A 76 -14.83 13.26 7.30
N PRO A 77 -13.63 12.65 7.28
CA PRO A 77 -12.54 13.04 8.16
C PRO A 77 -12.05 14.46 7.87
N HIS A 78 -11.50 15.11 8.89
CA HIS A 78 -10.85 16.40 8.74
C HIS A 78 -9.55 16.25 7.92
N PRO A 79 -9.15 17.23 7.08
CA PRO A 79 -7.89 17.17 6.32
C PRO A 79 -6.66 16.87 7.18
N THR A 80 -6.61 17.39 8.41
CA THR A 80 -5.54 17.12 9.37
C THR A 80 -5.49 15.64 9.76
N THR A 81 -6.63 14.98 9.93
CA THR A 81 -6.71 13.54 10.21
C THR A 81 -6.12 12.74 9.04
N VAL A 82 -6.49 13.08 7.80
CA VAL A 82 -5.94 12.43 6.60
C VAL A 82 -4.42 12.60 6.52
N SER A 83 -3.90 13.80 6.83
CA SER A 83 -2.47 14.08 6.88
C SER A 83 -1.74 13.23 7.92
N GLN A 84 -2.32 13.11 9.13
CA GLN A 84 -1.78 12.28 10.21
C GLN A 84 -1.78 10.80 9.83
N ASP A 85 -2.89 10.30 9.27
CA ASP A 85 -3.01 8.91 8.82
C ASP A 85 -1.94 8.55 7.78
N ILE A 86 -1.70 9.44 6.80
CA ILE A 86 -0.64 9.24 5.80
C ILE A 86 0.74 9.25 6.44
N LYS A 87 0.99 10.15 7.41
CA LYS A 87 2.26 10.19 8.14
C LYS A 87 2.49 8.86 8.88
N HIS A 88 1.46 8.33 9.54
CA HIS A 88 1.53 7.04 10.22
C HIS A 88 1.77 5.89 9.24
N LEU A 89 1.04 5.86 8.12
CA LEU A 89 1.27 4.88 7.06
C LEU A 89 2.70 4.93 6.54
N TYR A 90 3.24 6.13 6.29
CA TYR A 90 4.62 6.30 5.84
C TYR A 90 5.63 5.76 6.86
N VAL A 91 5.46 6.09 8.15
CA VAL A 91 6.35 5.60 9.22
C VAL A 91 6.36 4.08 9.27
N GLU A 92 5.20 3.43 9.25
CA GLU A 92 5.12 1.97 9.30
C GLU A 92 5.67 1.32 8.02
N LEU A 93 5.28 1.82 6.84
CA LEU A 93 5.77 1.30 5.56
C LEU A 93 7.28 1.51 5.39
N SER A 94 7.83 2.61 5.92
CA SER A 94 9.27 2.87 5.87
C SER A 94 10.09 1.80 6.61
N LYS A 95 9.53 1.16 7.65
CA LYS A 95 10.18 0.04 8.33
C LYS A 95 10.33 -1.15 7.39
N THR A 96 9.29 -1.46 6.63
CA THR A 96 9.30 -2.54 5.62
C THR A 96 10.30 -2.24 4.50
N VAL A 97 10.33 -1.01 4.01
CA VAL A 97 11.29 -0.56 2.98
C VAL A 97 12.72 -0.62 3.51
N ARG A 98 12.96 -0.15 4.74
CA ARG A 98 14.27 -0.25 5.41
C ARG A 98 14.71 -1.71 5.55
N GLN A 99 13.79 -2.61 5.92
CA GLN A 99 14.10 -4.03 6.04
C GLN A 99 14.44 -4.65 4.68
N TYR A 100 13.73 -4.27 3.62
CA TYR A 100 14.07 -4.66 2.26
C TYR A 100 15.52 -4.30 1.92
N PHE A 101 15.91 -3.03 2.11
CA PHE A 101 17.26 -2.59 1.80
C PHE A 101 18.33 -3.25 2.68
N LYS A 102 18.07 -3.51 3.96
CA LYS A 102 19.00 -4.26 4.82
C LYS A 102 19.29 -5.65 4.27
N VAL A 103 18.28 -6.39 3.83
CA VAL A 103 18.45 -7.75 3.32
C VAL A 103 19.14 -7.72 1.94
N SER A 104 18.76 -6.79 1.06
CA SER A 104 19.40 -6.65 -0.26
C SER A 104 20.88 -6.30 -0.19
N ILE A 105 21.30 -5.49 0.79
CA ILE A 105 22.71 -5.14 1.00
C ILE A 105 23.50 -6.34 1.58
N ASN A 106 22.90 -7.15 2.46
CA ASN A 106 23.55 -8.32 3.06
C ASN A 106 23.61 -9.56 2.13
N ILE A 107 22.92 -9.56 0.98
CA ILE A 107 22.97 -10.67 0.00
C ILE A 107 24.12 -10.49 -1.02
N SER A 108 24.89 -9.40 -0.96
CA SER A 108 26.06 -9.20 -1.84
C SER A 108 27.42 -9.33 -1.12
N PRO A 109 27.87 -10.54 -0.74
CA PRO A 109 29.29 -10.78 -0.50
C PRO A 109 30.02 -11.34 -1.75
N THR A 110 29.34 -11.62 -2.87
CA THR A 110 29.94 -12.41 -3.96
C THR A 110 30.36 -11.64 -5.23
N PHE A 111 30.28 -10.30 -5.24
CA PHE A 111 30.71 -9.49 -6.40
C PHE A 111 31.78 -8.46 -6.06
N LEU A 112 32.77 -8.85 -5.25
CA LEU A 112 33.97 -8.05 -5.05
C LEU A 112 35.20 -8.93 -4.86
N PHE A 113 35.51 -9.76 -5.87
CA PHE A 113 36.86 -10.25 -6.20
C PHE A 113 36.79 -10.92 -7.57
N ILE A 114 37.15 -10.16 -8.61
CA ILE A 114 38.13 -10.44 -9.69
C ILE A 114 38.28 -9.13 -10.46
#